data_AF-A0A7D5N480-F1
#
_entry.id   AF-A0A7D5N480-F1
#
_cell.length_a   1.000
_cell.length_b   1.000
_cell.length_c   1.000
_cell.angle_alpha   90.00
_cell.angle_beta   90.00
_cell.angle_gamma   90.00
#
_symmetry.space_group_name_H-M   'P 1'
#
loop_
_entity.id
_entity.type
_entity.pdbx_description
1 polymer ?
#
loop_
_entity_poly.entity_id
_entity_poly.type
_entity_poly.pdbx_seq_one_letter_code
_entity_poly.pdbx_strand_id
1 'polypeptide(L)'
;MSNSTINLRFRIFQGASNVYKEERLVATDNQGHFACVIGSAGAVNITGSLSTIDWSLGNHQLQISMDASGGSSFTILGNDTLQSVPYAQYANASTKSNMTDSLILPFEETDNNTTSFKITNTVSSGTAIHGKATSTNPNSAGILGEGTGEFRWG
;
A
#
# COMPACT_ATOMS: atom_id res chain seq x y z
N MET A 1 -16.28 -28.21 -28.90
CA MET A 1 -15.50 -28.73 -27.75
C MET A 1 -15.98 -27.97 -26.55
N SER A 2 -16.52 -28.67 -25.57
CA SER A 2 -17.14 -28.09 -24.38
C SER A 2 -16.09 -27.48 -23.46
N ASN A 3 -16.38 -26.29 -22.97
CA ASN A 3 -15.82 -25.69 -21.76
C ASN A 3 -15.63 -26.74 -20.65
N SER A 4 -14.41 -26.83 -20.11
CA SER A 4 -14.05 -27.77 -19.05
C SER A 4 -13.75 -27.01 -17.76
N THR A 5 -14.23 -27.51 -16.63
CA THR A 5 -13.90 -26.94 -15.32
C THR A 5 -12.56 -27.48 -14.86
N ILE A 6 -11.63 -26.59 -14.59
CA ILE A 6 -10.29 -26.89 -14.10
C ILE A 6 -10.13 -26.40 -12.66
N ASN A 7 -9.26 -27.03 -11.90
CA ASN A 7 -8.92 -26.57 -10.55
C ASN A 7 -7.50 -26.00 -10.55
N LEU A 8 -7.38 -24.71 -10.27
CA LEU A 8 -6.11 -24.01 -10.15
C LEU A 8 -5.75 -23.84 -8.69
N ARG A 9 -4.47 -24.01 -8.36
CA ARG A 9 -3.92 -23.77 -7.03
C ARG A 9 -2.72 -22.85 -7.13
N PHE A 10 -2.83 -21.74 -6.40
CA PHE A 10 -1.81 -20.73 -6.26
C PHE A 10 -1.21 -20.82 -4.85
N ARG A 11 0.12 -20.82 -4.76
CA ARG A 11 0.83 -20.76 -3.48
C ARG A 11 1.89 -19.69 -3.52
N ILE A 12 1.99 -18.91 -2.46
CA ILE A 12 3.06 -17.95 -2.27
C ILE A 12 3.96 -18.46 -1.16
N PHE A 13 5.22 -18.64 -1.51
CA PHE A 13 6.27 -18.99 -0.57
C PHE A 13 7.08 -17.76 -0.21
N GLN A 14 7.41 -17.63 1.07
CA GLN A 14 8.44 -16.74 1.57
C GLN A 14 9.61 -17.61 2.05
N GLY A 15 10.68 -17.66 1.24
CA GLY A 15 11.71 -18.69 1.42
C GLY A 15 11.11 -20.09 1.25
N ALA A 16 11.17 -20.93 2.31
CA ALA A 16 10.61 -22.28 2.30
C ALA A 16 9.19 -22.37 2.90
N SER A 17 8.68 -21.29 3.50
CA SER A 17 7.38 -21.30 4.17
C SER A 17 6.27 -20.89 3.21
N ASN A 18 5.17 -21.64 3.19
CA ASN A 18 3.96 -21.26 2.45
C ASN A 18 3.17 -20.24 3.28
N VAL A 19 3.18 -18.98 2.83
CA VAL A 19 2.51 -17.87 3.52
C VAL A 19 1.09 -17.63 3.02
N TYR A 20 0.76 -18.15 1.83
CA TYR A 20 -0.57 -18.03 1.25
C TYR A 20 -0.86 -19.13 0.24
N LYS A 21 -2.05 -19.71 0.31
CA LYS A 21 -2.56 -20.65 -0.69
C LYS A 21 -4.00 -20.31 -0.99
N GLU A 22 -4.36 -20.36 -2.27
CA GLU A 22 -5.75 -20.45 -2.68
C GLU A 22 -5.96 -21.50 -3.77
N GLU A 23 -7.17 -22.07 -3.81
CA GLU A 23 -7.64 -22.98 -4.86
C GLU A 23 -8.90 -22.41 -5.51
N ARG A 24 -9.01 -22.55 -6.83
CA ARG A 24 -10.12 -22.01 -7.62
C ARG A 24 -10.57 -22.98 -8.70
N LEU A 25 -11.89 -23.19 -8.75
CA LEU A 25 -12.54 -23.83 -9.88
C LEU A 25 -12.82 -22.79 -10.96
N VAL A 26 -12.24 -22.96 -12.14
CA VAL A 26 -12.37 -22.02 -13.27
C VAL A 26 -12.87 -22.79 -14.49
N ALA A 27 -13.87 -22.25 -15.18
CA ALA A 27 -14.32 -22.80 -16.45
C ALA A 27 -13.43 -22.25 -17.57
N THR A 28 -12.88 -23.12 -18.41
CA THR A 28 -12.17 -22.72 -19.63
C THR A 28 -13.18 -22.37 -20.73
N ASP A 29 -12.77 -21.54 -21.69
CA ASP A 29 -13.51 -21.39 -22.94
C ASP A 29 -13.32 -22.61 -23.86
N ASN A 30 -13.95 -22.58 -25.03
CA ASN A 30 -13.88 -23.65 -26.02
C ASN A 30 -12.48 -23.80 -26.67
N GLN A 31 -11.57 -22.86 -26.40
CA GLN A 31 -10.18 -22.86 -26.85
C GLN A 31 -9.20 -23.22 -25.71
N GLY A 32 -9.72 -23.46 -24.49
CA GLY A 32 -8.91 -23.77 -23.32
C GLY A 32 -8.35 -22.54 -22.61
N HIS A 33 -8.75 -21.32 -22.99
CA HIS A 33 -8.35 -20.12 -22.27
C HIS A 33 -9.14 -19.99 -20.99
N PHE A 34 -8.50 -19.38 -19.99
CA PHE A 34 -9.14 -19.06 -18.72
C PHE A 34 -8.53 -17.76 -18.17
N ALA A 35 -9.31 -17.05 -17.36
CA ALA A 35 -8.86 -15.89 -16.62
C ALA A 35 -9.19 -16.09 -15.14
N CYS A 36 -8.24 -15.76 -14.28
CA CYS A 36 -8.37 -15.90 -12.83
C CYS A 36 -7.59 -14.78 -12.16
N VAL A 37 -8.19 -14.19 -11.12
CA VAL A 37 -7.54 -13.15 -10.31
C VAL A 37 -7.25 -13.74 -8.93
N ILE A 38 -5.97 -13.72 -8.53
CA ILE A 38 -5.55 -14.23 -7.22
C ILE A 38 -6.07 -13.28 -6.12
N GLY A 39 -6.64 -13.82 -5.04
CA GLY A 39 -7.15 -13.04 -3.92
C GLY A 39 -8.52 -12.39 -4.14
N SER A 40 -9.20 -12.64 -5.27
CA SER A 40 -10.58 -12.17 -5.48
C SER A 40 -11.60 -12.99 -4.68
N ALA A 41 -12.89 -12.67 -4.80
CA ALA A 41 -13.96 -13.54 -4.29
C ALA A 41 -14.06 -14.85 -5.12
N GLY A 42 -14.57 -15.93 -4.50
CA GLY A 42 -14.87 -17.20 -5.20
C GLY A 42 -13.77 -18.27 -5.19
N ALA A 43 -12.77 -18.17 -4.31
CA ALA A 43 -11.85 -19.29 -4.07
C ALA A 43 -12.54 -20.34 -3.20
N VAL A 44 -12.31 -21.61 -3.51
CA VAL A 44 -12.94 -22.74 -2.82
C VAL A 44 -12.17 -23.16 -1.57
N ASN A 45 -10.91 -22.75 -1.47
CA ASN A 45 -10.04 -23.03 -0.33
C ASN A 45 -9.01 -21.92 -0.23
N ILE A 46 -8.86 -21.31 0.94
CA ILE A 46 -7.86 -20.26 1.19
C ILE A 46 -7.18 -20.54 2.54
N THR A 47 -5.86 -20.42 2.58
CA THR A 47 -5.08 -20.38 3.82
C THR A 47 -4.11 -19.20 3.78
N GLY A 48 -4.06 -18.42 4.85
CA GLY A 48 -3.30 -17.16 4.91
C GLY A 48 -4.09 -15.98 4.32
N SER A 49 -3.48 -14.79 4.31
CA SER A 49 -4.04 -13.58 3.71
C SER A 49 -2.97 -12.79 2.97
N LEU A 50 -3.28 -12.34 1.75
CA LEU A 50 -2.37 -11.49 0.97
C LEU A 50 -2.07 -10.14 1.67
N SER A 51 -3.00 -9.64 2.48
CA SER A 51 -2.84 -8.38 3.22
C SER A 51 -1.87 -8.47 4.40
N THR A 52 -1.62 -9.68 4.91
CA THR A 52 -0.75 -9.90 6.07
C THR A 52 0.67 -10.33 5.68
N ILE A 53 0.92 -10.56 4.39
CA ILE A 53 2.26 -10.90 3.89
C ILE A 53 3.12 -9.65 3.97
N ASP A 54 4.30 -9.77 4.59
CA ASP A 54 5.29 -8.70 4.58
C ASP A 54 6.05 -8.70 3.25
N TRP A 55 5.49 -7.99 2.27
CA TRP A 55 6.06 -7.84 0.93
C TRP A 55 7.40 -7.09 0.89
N SER A 56 7.83 -6.46 2.00
CA SER A 56 9.14 -5.82 2.07
C SER A 56 10.28 -6.82 2.19
N LEU A 57 9.97 -8.04 2.61
CA LEU A 57 10.94 -9.13 2.70
C LEU A 57 11.23 -9.64 1.28
N GLY A 58 12.51 -9.83 0.96
CA GLY A 58 12.92 -10.49 -0.28
C GLY A 58 12.47 -11.95 -0.32
N ASN A 59 12.63 -12.61 -1.48
CA ASN A 59 12.39 -14.05 -1.70
C ASN A 59 10.92 -14.52 -1.63
N HIS A 60 10.01 -13.78 -2.28
CA HIS A 60 8.67 -14.29 -2.55
C HIS A 60 8.64 -15.10 -3.86
N GLN A 61 7.98 -16.26 -3.84
CA GLN A 61 7.81 -17.13 -5.02
C GLN A 61 6.35 -17.55 -5.18
N LEU A 62 5.79 -17.37 -6.37
CA LEU A 62 4.48 -17.85 -6.75
C LEU A 62 4.60 -19.21 -7.43
N GLN A 63 4.04 -20.24 -6.82
CA GLN A 63 3.83 -21.55 -7.44
C GLN A 63 2.41 -21.64 -7.99
N ILE A 64 2.32 -22.02 -9.26
CA ILE A 64 1.05 -22.26 -9.95
C ILE A 64 0.95 -23.75 -10.26
N SER A 65 -0.18 -24.34 -9.94
CA SER A 65 -0.47 -25.75 -10.20
C SER A 65 -1.92 -25.95 -10.61
N MET A 66 -2.21 -27.01 -11.36
CA MET A 66 -3.50 -27.23 -12.00
C MET A 66 -3.90 -28.71 -11.99
N ASP A 67 -5.18 -28.96 -11.81
CA ASP A 67 -5.85 -30.21 -12.15
C ASP A 67 -6.83 -29.96 -13.30
N ALA A 68 -6.53 -30.53 -14.47
CA ALA A 68 -7.33 -30.36 -15.68
C ALA A 68 -8.71 -31.06 -15.60
N SER A 69 -8.89 -31.97 -14.65
CA SER A 69 -10.17 -32.66 -14.38
C SER A 69 -11.04 -31.94 -13.34
N GLY A 70 -10.55 -30.85 -12.75
CA GLY A 70 -11.25 -30.12 -11.70
C GLY A 70 -11.17 -30.79 -10.32
N GLY A 71 -10.39 -31.86 -10.18
CA GLY A 71 -10.16 -32.58 -8.93
C GLY A 71 -9.11 -31.95 -8.02
N SER A 72 -8.40 -32.79 -7.27
CA SER A 72 -7.34 -32.39 -6.32
C SER A 72 -5.95 -32.94 -6.67
N SER A 73 -5.78 -33.47 -7.88
CA SER A 73 -4.53 -34.04 -8.40
C SER A 73 -3.75 -32.99 -9.17
N PHE A 74 -3.11 -32.09 -8.42
CA PHE A 74 -2.45 -30.92 -8.99
C PHE A 74 -1.08 -31.23 -9.60
N THR A 75 -0.89 -30.85 -10.87
CA THR A 75 0.40 -30.80 -11.56
C THR A 75 0.98 -29.39 -11.49
N ILE A 76 2.28 -29.24 -11.23
CA ILE A 76 2.94 -27.93 -11.20
C ILE A 76 3.07 -27.40 -12.63
N LEU A 77 2.57 -26.19 -12.87
CA LEU A 77 2.69 -25.50 -14.14
C LEU A 77 3.91 -24.58 -14.18
N GLY A 78 4.24 -23.96 -13.04
CA GLY A 78 5.37 -23.04 -12.95
C GLY A 78 5.64 -22.59 -11.52
N ASN A 79 6.87 -22.11 -11.31
CA ASN A 79 7.27 -21.38 -10.10
C ASN A 79 7.99 -20.10 -10.56
N ASP A 80 7.46 -18.95 -10.18
CA ASP A 80 7.99 -17.64 -10.56
C ASP A 80 8.38 -16.85 -9.32
N THR A 81 9.57 -16.23 -9.33
CA THR A 81 9.95 -15.29 -8.28
C THR A 81 9.18 -13.98 -8.45
N LEU A 82 8.47 -13.55 -7.41
CA LEU A 82 7.80 -12.25 -7.39
C LEU A 82 8.85 -11.17 -7.09
N GLN A 83 9.41 -10.59 -8.16
CA GLN A 83 10.29 -9.43 -8.05
C GLN A 83 9.43 -8.19 -7.77
N SER A 84 9.76 -7.42 -6.73
CA SER A 84 9.07 -6.17 -6.42
C SER A 84 9.25 -5.17 -7.58
N VAL A 85 8.18 -4.91 -8.32
CA VAL A 85 8.16 -3.83 -9.31
C VAL A 85 8.01 -2.47 -8.62
N PRO A 86 8.48 -1.36 -9.22
CA PRO A 86 8.44 -0.02 -8.60
C PRO A 86 7.04 0.39 -8.08
N TYR A 87 5.98 -0.07 -8.73
CA TYR A 87 4.60 0.21 -8.33
C TYR A 87 4.20 -0.45 -6.98
N ALA A 88 4.70 -1.65 -6.70
CA ALA A 88 4.43 -2.35 -5.43
C ALA A 88 5.18 -1.71 -4.25
N GLN A 89 6.42 -1.25 -4.50
CA GLN A 89 7.21 -0.49 -3.51
C GLN A 89 6.52 0.84 -3.15
N TYR A 90 5.98 1.54 -4.15
CA TYR A 90 5.27 2.80 -3.93
C TYR A 90 3.96 2.63 -3.15
N ALA A 91 3.18 1.56 -3.40
CA ALA A 91 1.94 1.28 -2.68
C ALA A 91 2.16 0.96 -1.17
N ASN A 92 3.26 0.27 -0.84
CA ASN A 92 3.67 0.06 0.55
C ASN A 92 4.14 1.35 1.23
N ALA A 93 4.85 2.21 0.50
CA ALA A 93 5.26 3.53 1.00
C ALA A 93 4.05 4.46 1.21
N SER A 94 3.06 4.46 0.31
CA SER A 94 1.87 5.31 0.44
C SER A 94 0.96 4.89 1.60
N THR A 95 0.97 3.61 1.99
CA THR A 95 0.23 3.12 3.16
C THR A 95 0.94 3.47 4.49
N LYS A 96 2.22 3.90 4.43
CA LYS A 96 2.96 4.47 5.57
C LYS A 96 2.74 5.98 5.73
N SER A 97 1.77 6.58 5.02
CA SER A 97 1.38 7.99 5.19
C SER A 97 0.54 8.22 6.46
N ASN A 98 0.87 7.56 7.56
CA ASN A 98 0.17 7.79 8.82
C ASN A 98 1.04 7.70 10.07
N MET A 99 2.38 7.74 9.96
CA MET A 99 3.26 8.13 11.07
C MET A 99 4.55 8.78 10.55
N THR A 100 4.65 10.10 10.75
CA THR A 100 5.89 10.90 10.77
C THR A 100 6.50 11.24 9.41
N ASP A 101 5.78 12.03 8.61
CA ASP A 101 6.50 12.99 7.76
C ASP A 101 7.16 14.00 8.69
N SER A 102 8.49 14.00 8.70
CA SER A 102 9.25 14.98 9.47
C SER A 102 9.20 16.29 8.69
N LEU A 103 8.74 17.38 9.30
CA LEU A 103 8.84 18.71 8.70
C LEU A 103 10.32 19.08 8.61
N ILE A 104 10.91 18.91 7.43
CA ILE A 104 12.29 19.32 7.15
C ILE A 104 12.30 20.84 6.94
N LEU A 105 13.18 21.55 7.65
CA LEU A 105 13.30 23.01 7.56
C LEU A 105 14.60 23.41 6.84
N PRO A 106 14.58 24.51 6.05
CA PRO A 106 13.43 25.39 5.78
C PRO A 106 12.40 24.75 4.82
N PHE A 107 11.12 25.03 5.06
CA PHE A 107 10.00 24.60 4.21
C PHE A 107 9.38 25.85 3.55
N GLU A 108 9.32 25.85 2.22
CA GLU A 108 8.79 26.92 1.37
C GLU A 108 7.88 26.25 0.32
N GLU A 109 6.60 26.61 0.29
CA GLU A 109 5.60 26.02 -0.60
C GLU A 109 4.50 27.05 -0.90
N THR A 110 3.92 27.01 -2.11
CA THR A 110 2.84 27.91 -2.55
C THR A 110 1.56 27.11 -2.76
N ASP A 111 0.69 27.11 -1.76
CA ASP A 111 -0.60 26.43 -1.79
C ASP A 111 -1.77 27.42 -1.84
N ASN A 112 -2.69 27.19 -2.78
CA ASN A 112 -3.89 28.02 -3.01
C ASN A 112 -5.17 27.40 -2.40
N ASN A 113 -5.04 26.47 -1.46
CA ASN A 113 -6.19 25.91 -0.75
C ASN A 113 -6.71 26.82 0.37
N THR A 114 -7.91 26.53 0.86
CA THR A 114 -8.55 27.27 1.96
C THR A 114 -7.86 27.07 3.32
N THR A 115 -7.09 25.99 3.49
CA THR A 115 -6.28 25.73 4.70
C THR A 115 -5.00 24.99 4.35
N SER A 116 -3.88 25.70 4.17
CA SER A 116 -2.57 25.11 3.81
C SER A 116 -1.82 24.50 5.00
N PHE A 117 -2.09 24.96 6.21
CA PHE A 117 -1.49 24.42 7.43
C PHE A 117 -2.54 24.39 8.56
N LYS A 118 -2.71 23.23 9.20
CA LYS A 118 -3.65 23.06 10.32
C LYS A 118 -3.04 22.22 11.43
N ILE A 119 -2.98 22.79 12.63
CA ILE A 119 -2.71 22.04 13.87
C ILE A 119 -4.00 22.00 14.69
N THR A 120 -4.41 20.80 15.12
CA THR A 120 -5.56 20.62 16.03
C THR A 120 -5.05 20.07 17.35
N ASN A 121 -5.26 20.82 18.44
CA ASN A 121 -5.03 20.33 19.79
C ASN A 121 -6.38 20.16 20.50
N THR A 122 -6.68 18.93 20.96
CA THR A 122 -7.98 18.56 21.52
C THR A 122 -7.96 18.39 23.04
N VAL A 123 -6.86 18.69 23.72
CA VAL A 123 -6.77 18.54 25.19
C VAL A 123 -7.05 19.87 25.90
N SER A 124 -7.64 19.82 27.10
CA SER A 124 -8.17 21.00 27.81
C SER A 124 -7.12 22.04 28.24
N SER A 125 -5.84 21.63 28.29
CA SER A 125 -4.70 22.49 28.63
C SER A 125 -3.59 22.40 27.58
N GLY A 126 -3.96 22.09 26.34
CA GLY A 126 -3.03 21.89 25.25
C GLY A 126 -2.62 23.19 24.60
N THR A 127 -1.37 23.27 24.16
CA THR A 127 -0.93 24.32 23.24
C THR A 127 -0.75 23.73 21.86
N ALA A 128 -1.40 24.31 20.85
CA ALA A 128 -1.26 23.87 19.46
C ALA A 128 0.06 24.34 18.85
N ILE A 129 0.47 25.58 19.14
CA ILE A 129 1.75 26.15 18.70
C ILE A 129 2.31 26.98 19.86
N HIS A 130 3.55 26.72 20.27
CA HIS A 130 4.23 27.48 21.32
C HIS A 130 5.59 27.97 20.81
N GLY A 131 5.72 29.29 20.63
CA GLY A 131 6.99 29.94 20.34
C GLY A 131 7.51 30.63 21.58
N LYS A 132 8.74 30.31 22.00
CA LYS A 132 9.39 31.01 23.11
C LYS A 132 10.78 31.46 22.71
N ALA A 133 10.94 32.77 22.54
CA ALA A 133 12.25 33.41 22.48
C ALA A 133 12.79 33.58 23.90
N THR A 134 14.01 33.10 24.16
CA THR A 134 14.70 33.24 25.46
C THR A 134 15.90 34.19 25.40
N SER A 135 16.20 34.73 24.22
CA SER A 135 17.30 35.65 24.01
C SER A 135 16.91 37.08 24.40
N THR A 136 17.90 37.87 24.85
CA THR A 136 17.77 39.32 25.08
C THR A 136 17.89 40.14 23.78
N ASN A 137 18.15 39.50 22.64
CA ASN A 137 18.22 40.17 21.35
C ASN A 137 16.81 40.68 20.96
N PRO A 138 16.65 41.97 20.59
CA PRO A 138 15.36 42.55 20.21
C PRO A 138 14.73 41.89 18.98
N ASN A 139 15.52 41.18 18.17
CA ASN A 139 15.06 40.47 16.97
C ASN A 139 14.71 39.00 17.26
N SER A 140 14.74 38.55 18.51
CA SER A 140 14.41 37.16 18.85
C SER A 140 12.90 36.97 18.88
N ALA A 141 12.36 36.26 17.89
CA ALA A 141 10.95 35.86 17.86
C ALA A 141 10.79 34.37 18.14
N GLY A 142 9.75 33.99 18.89
CA GLY A 142 9.38 32.58 19.08
C GLY A 142 8.62 32.02 17.87
N ILE A 143 7.72 32.82 17.29
CA ILE A 143 7.00 32.59 16.03
C ILE A 143 6.93 33.96 15.34
N LEU A 144 7.20 34.01 14.03
CA LEU A 144 7.06 35.21 13.19
C LEU A 144 6.07 34.93 12.06
N GLY A 145 5.17 35.87 11.78
CA GLY A 145 4.27 35.82 10.63
C GLY A 145 4.46 37.06 9.77
N GLU A 146 4.38 36.89 8.45
CA GLU A 146 4.51 37.98 7.47
C GLU A 146 3.25 38.02 6.59
N GLY A 147 2.86 39.21 6.14
CA GLY A 147 1.73 39.40 5.24
C GLY A 147 2.01 40.56 4.29
N THR A 148 1.72 40.35 3.00
CA THR A 148 1.81 41.39 1.98
C THR A 148 0.41 41.87 1.65
N GLY A 149 0.18 43.18 1.76
CA GLY A 149 -1.05 43.84 1.34
C GLY A 149 -0.73 44.97 0.37
N GLU A 150 -1.54 45.12 -0.68
CA GLU A 150 -1.42 46.27 -1.58
C GLU A 150 -2.10 47.50 -0.96
N PHE A 151 -1.35 48.58 -0.79
CA PHE A 151 -1.91 49.85 -0.33
C PHE A 151 -2.75 50.48 -1.44
N ARG A 152 -4.07 50.59 -1.23
CA ARG A 152 -4.98 51.24 -2.18
C ARG A 152 -5.25 52.68 -1.72
N TRP A 153 -4.76 53.66 -2.48
CA TRP A 153 -5.16 55.06 -2.31
C TRP A 153 -6.63 55.22 -2.69
N GLY A 154 -7.41 55.82 -1.80
CA GLY A 154 -8.73 56.38 -2.07
C GLY A 154 -8.65 57.88 -2.24
#